data_AF-A0A2V8DXZ3-F1
#
_entry.id   AF-A0A2V8DXZ3-F1
#
_cell.length_a   1.000
_cell.length_b   1.000
_cell.length_c   1.000
_cell.angle_alpha   90.00
_cell.angle_beta   90.00
_cell.angle_gamma   90.00
#
_symmetry.space_group_name_H-M   'P 1'
#
loop_
_entity.id
_entity.type
_entity.pdbx_description
1 polymer ?
#
loop_
_entity_poly.entity_id
_entity_poly.type
_entity_poly.pdbx_seq_one_letter_code
_entity_poly.pdbx_strand_id
1 'polypeptide(L)'
;MDHDEALRIVYDAIDVVNRQLPASKRLHKSPDTVIVGAGGSLDSLGIVTFVILLEEKVGEAFGTTVQLLDEQMLVEDSPFQSIGALTHYIATRAM
;
A
#
# COMPACT_ATOMS: atom_id res chain seq x y z
N MET A 1 10.63 -11.25 4.01
CA MET A 1 10.46 -10.01 4.81
C MET A 1 9.57 -10.30 6.02
N ASP A 2 9.83 -9.69 7.18
CA ASP A 2 8.95 -9.77 8.36
C ASP A 2 7.77 -8.78 8.28
N HIS A 3 6.67 -9.08 8.99
CA HIS A 3 5.46 -8.24 8.99
C HIS A 3 5.75 -6.80 9.45
N ASP A 4 6.54 -6.61 10.51
CA ASP A 4 6.89 -5.28 11.02
C ASP A 4 7.62 -4.42 9.99
N GLU A 5 8.46 -5.04 9.16
CA GLU A 5 9.23 -4.34 8.14
C GLU A 5 8.34 -3.95 6.95
N ALA A 6 7.44 -4.84 6.54
CA ALA A 6 6.38 -4.55 5.59
C ALA A 6 5.51 -3.38 6.07
N LEU A 7 5.10 -3.39 7.35
CA LEU A 7 4.27 -2.34 7.93
C LEU A 7 4.99 -0.99 7.92
N ARG A 8 6.29 -0.99 8.24
CA ARG A 8 7.11 0.21 8.23
C ARG A 8 7.19 0.82 6.83
N ILE A 9 7.42 0.00 5.81
CA ILE A 9 7.44 0.43 4.41
C ILE A 9 6.09 1.02 4.00
N VAL A 10 4.99 0.37 4.40
CA VAL A 10 3.64 0.84 4.12
C VAL A 10 3.37 2.20 4.77
N TYR A 11 3.77 2.40 6.04
CA TYR A 11 3.63 3.70 6.72
C TYR A 11 4.48 4.80 6.10
N ASP A 12 5.67 4.46 5.61
CA ASP A 12 6.54 5.42 4.92
C ASP A 12 5.94 5.84 3.58
N ALA A 13 5.36 4.89 2.83
CA ALA A 13 4.60 5.18 1.61
C ALA A 13 3.36 6.04 1.91
N ILE A 14 2.65 5.78 3.02
CA ILE A 14 1.51 6.60 3.45
C ILE A 14 1.94 8.05 3.70
N ASP A 15 3.10 8.29 4.31
CA ASP A 15 3.59 9.67 4.52
C ASP A 15 3.88 10.39 3.22
N VAL A 16 4.40 9.69 2.21
CA VAL A 16 4.65 10.26 0.89
C VAL A 16 3.34 10.62 0.20
N VAL A 17 2.34 9.74 0.26
CA VAL A 17 1.01 9.99 -0.33
C VAL A 17 0.24 11.07 0.44
N ASN A 18 0.29 11.07 1.77
CA ASN A 18 -0.36 12.07 2.63
C ASN A 18 0.20 13.49 2.45
N ARG A 19 1.45 13.61 1.98
CA ARG A 19 2.03 14.91 1.60
C ARG A 19 1.42 15.48 0.32
N GLN A 20 0.90 14.62 -0.55
CA GLN A 20 0.24 14.99 -1.80
C GLN A 20 -1.28 15.13 -1.64
N LEU A 21 -1.86 14.47 -0.64
CA LEU A 21 -3.28 14.54 -0.34
C LEU A 21 -3.64 15.74 0.55
N PRO A 22 -4.84 16.34 0.34
CA PRO A 22 -5.38 17.35 1.25
C PRO A 22 -5.66 16.73 2.62
N ALA A 23 -5.64 17.55 3.67
CA ALA A 23 -5.78 17.09 5.06
C ALA A 23 -7.05 16.24 5.31
N SER A 24 -8.13 16.50 4.58
CA SER A 24 -9.40 15.76 4.66
C SER A 24 -9.38 14.38 4.00
N LYS A 25 -8.38 14.07 3.18
CA LYS A 25 -8.20 12.77 2.51
C LYS A 25 -6.93 12.04 2.98
N ARG A 26 -6.31 12.47 4.07
CA ARG A 26 -5.09 11.80 4.56
C ARG A 26 -5.44 10.42 5.13
N LEU A 27 -4.66 9.43 4.72
CA LEU A 27 -4.72 8.08 5.23
C LEU A 27 -4.14 8.04 6.64
N HIS A 28 -4.83 7.36 7.55
CA HIS A 28 -4.31 7.08 8.89
C HIS A 28 -3.33 5.92 8.84
N LYS A 29 -2.24 6.01 9.61
CA LYS A 29 -1.28 4.91 9.80
C LYS A 29 -1.84 3.88 10.78
N SER A 30 -2.88 3.18 10.36
CA SER A 30 -3.55 2.13 11.13
C SER A 30 -3.78 0.93 10.21
N PRO A 31 -3.60 -0.32 10.68
CA PRO A 31 -3.90 -1.51 9.87
C PRO A 31 -5.36 -1.55 9.42
N ASP A 32 -6.28 -1.01 10.22
CA ASP A 32 -7.72 -0.91 9.88
C ASP A 32 -8.05 0.20 8.88
N THR A 33 -7.10 1.03 8.48
CA THR A 33 -7.35 2.10 7.51
C THR A 33 -7.69 1.51 6.15
N VAL A 34 -8.86 1.87 5.64
CA VAL A 34 -9.34 1.48 4.32
C VAL A 34 -8.63 2.31 3.24
N ILE A 35 -8.07 1.63 2.24
CA ILE A 35 -7.38 2.27 1.11
C ILE A 35 -8.28 2.29 -0.12
N VAL A 36 -8.97 1.16 -0.39
CA VAL A 36 -9.83 0.95 -1.57
C VAL A 36 -11.27 0.64 -1.14
N GLY A 37 -12.25 1.26 -1.81
CA GLY A 37 -13.68 0.99 -1.61
C GLY A 37 -14.45 2.10 -0.91
N ALA A 38 -15.64 1.79 -0.38
CA ALA A 38 -16.53 2.72 0.29
C ALA A 38 -15.93 3.18 1.64
N GLY A 39 -15.11 4.24 1.60
CA GLY A 39 -14.35 4.76 2.74
C GLY A 39 -12.85 4.93 2.47
N GLY A 40 -12.36 4.44 1.32
CA GLY A 40 -10.99 4.68 0.87
C GLY A 40 -10.77 6.13 0.49
N SER A 41 -9.63 6.70 0.91
CA SER A 41 -9.27 8.07 0.52
C SER A 41 -8.57 8.14 -0.84
N LEU A 42 -8.15 7.00 -1.40
CA LEU A 42 -7.46 6.91 -2.68
C LEU A 42 -8.42 6.56 -3.81
N ASP A 43 -8.34 7.34 -4.89
CA ASP A 43 -8.94 7.02 -6.18
C ASP A 43 -8.06 5.99 -6.94
N SER A 44 -8.54 5.43 -8.06
CA SER A 44 -7.82 4.43 -8.87
C SER A 44 -6.36 4.82 -9.20
N LEU A 45 -6.13 6.08 -9.60
CA LEU A 45 -4.79 6.62 -9.86
C LEU A 45 -3.95 6.76 -8.58
N GLY A 46 -4.57 7.11 -7.47
CA GLY A 46 -3.91 7.20 -6.16
C GLY A 46 -3.44 5.83 -5.69
N ILE A 47 -4.24 4.79 -5.92
CA ILE A 47 -3.89 3.40 -5.64
C ILE A 47 -2.69 2.98 -6.49
N VAL A 48 -2.73 3.20 -7.81
CA VAL A 48 -1.59 2.87 -8.69
C VAL A 48 -0.31 3.58 -8.23
N THR A 49 -0.39 4.88 -7.92
CA THR A 49 0.75 5.66 -7.42
C THR A 49 1.30 5.12 -6.11
N PHE A 50 0.40 4.76 -5.19
CA PHE A 50 0.77 4.19 -3.90
C PHE A 50 1.44 2.82 -4.03
N VAL A 51 0.94 1.99 -4.95
CA VAL A 51 1.53 0.68 -5.22
C VAL A 51 2.92 0.80 -5.84
N ILE A 52 3.11 1.67 -6.83
CA ILE A 52 4.45 1.93 -7.41
C ILE A 52 5.44 2.39 -6.32
N LEU A 53 5.03 3.31 -5.45
CA LEU A 53 5.86 3.75 -4.32
C LEU A 53 6.23 2.61 -3.36
N LEU A 54 5.33 1.65 -3.14
CA LEU A 54 5.60 0.48 -2.33
C LEU A 54 6.59 -0.45 -3.03
N GLU A 55 6.40 -0.73 -4.32
CA GLU A 55 7.31 -1.54 -5.13
C GLU A 55 8.72 -0.95 -5.13
N GLU A 56 8.85 0.37 -5.31
CA GLU A 56 10.13 1.08 -5.22
C GLU A 56 10.76 0.92 -3.83
N LYS A 57 10.02 1.20 -2.75
CA LYS A 57 10.55 1.09 -1.38
C LYS A 57 10.95 -0.33 -1.00
N VAL A 58 10.14 -1.31 -1.39
CA VAL A 58 10.47 -2.73 -1.17
C VAL A 58 11.70 -3.09 -2.01
N GLY A 59 11.78 -2.63 -3.26
CA GLY A 59 12.95 -2.86 -4.10
C GLY A 59 14.22 -2.20 -3.58
N GLU A 60 14.14 -1.00 -3.02
CA GLU A 60 15.25 -0.34 -2.35
C GLU A 60 15.67 -1.06 -1.07
N ALA A 61 14.71 -1.55 -0.28
CA ALA A 61 14.99 -2.22 0.98
C ALA A 61 15.57 -3.63 0.80
N PHE A 62 15.09 -4.39 -0.19
CA PHE A 62 15.42 -5.81 -0.38
C PHE A 62 16.26 -6.09 -1.63
N GLY A 63 16.50 -5.09 -2.48
CA GLY A 63 17.27 -5.24 -3.72
C GLY A 63 16.59 -6.11 -4.78
N THR A 64 15.27 -6.30 -4.68
CA THR A 64 14.49 -7.15 -5.60
C THR A 64 13.32 -6.38 -6.20
N THR A 65 13.04 -6.60 -7.49
CA THR A 65 11.90 -5.97 -8.15
C THR A 65 10.63 -6.72 -7.76
N VAL A 66 9.82 -6.16 -6.86
CA VAL A 66 8.51 -6.74 -6.51
C VAL A 66 7.45 -6.11 -7.39
N GLN A 67 6.61 -6.94 -8.00
CA GLN A 67 5.38 -6.51 -8.67
C GLN A 67 4.19 -6.88 -7.76
N LEU A 68 3.56 -5.84 -7.21
CA LEU A 68 2.39 -5.88 -6.34
C LEU A 68 1.10 -5.67 -7.14
N LEU A 69 1.14 -4.86 -8.20
CA LEU A 69 -0.02 -4.63 -9.06
C LEU A 69 -0.08 -5.68 -10.18
N ASP A 70 -0.92 -6.70 -10.01
CA ASP A 70 -1.36 -7.56 -11.11
C ASP A 70 -2.67 -6.98 -11.66
N GLU A 71 -2.89 -6.97 -12.98
CA GLU A 71 -4.09 -6.39 -13.62
C GLU A 71 -5.42 -6.95 -13.07
N GLN A 72 -5.37 -8.11 -12.41
CA GLN A 72 -6.50 -8.78 -11.77
C GLN A 72 -6.70 -8.42 -10.29
N MET A 73 -5.92 -7.50 -9.71
CA MET A 73 -5.98 -7.14 -8.29
C MET A 73 -6.87 -5.92 -7.98
N LEU A 74 -7.53 -5.31 -8.97
CA LEU A 74 -8.41 -4.14 -8.79
C LEU A 74 -9.91 -4.49 -8.60
N VAL A 75 -10.24 -5.77 -8.44
CA VAL A 75 -11.61 -6.27 -8.21
C VAL A 75 -11.97 -6.33 -6.71
N GLU A 76 -13.25 -6.60 -6.41
CA GLU A 76 -13.87 -6.48 -5.08
C GLU A 76 -13.19 -7.29 -3.94
N ASP A 77 -12.31 -8.25 -4.24
CA ASP A 77 -11.51 -9.05 -3.29
C ASP A 77 -10.01 -8.65 -3.27
N SER A 78 -9.75 -7.35 -3.46
CA SER A 78 -8.39 -6.85 -3.57
C SER A 78 -7.63 -6.85 -2.22
N PRO A 79 -6.34 -7.28 -2.19
CA PRO A 79 -5.49 -7.12 -1.00
C PRO A 79 -5.26 -5.64 -0.63
N PHE A 80 -5.64 -4.69 -1.51
CA PHE A 80 -5.58 -3.26 -1.27
C PHE A 80 -6.76 -2.72 -0.45
N GLN A 81 -7.66 -3.55 0.09
CA GLN A 81 -8.79 -3.05 0.89
C GLN A 81 -8.35 -2.26 2.15
N SER A 82 -7.35 -2.76 2.88
CA SER A 82 -6.85 -2.13 4.10
C SER A 82 -5.33 -2.18 4.20
N ILE A 83 -4.76 -1.33 5.05
CA ILE A 83 -3.31 -1.33 5.34
C ILE A 83 -2.85 -2.68 5.90
N GLY A 84 -3.65 -3.33 6.74
CA GLY A 84 -3.33 -4.64 7.31
C GLY A 84 -3.27 -5.73 6.23
N ALA A 85 -4.29 -5.80 5.37
CA ALA A 85 -4.34 -6.76 4.26
C ALA A 85 -3.16 -6.55 3.29
N LEU A 86 -2.86 -5.29 2.97
CA LEU A 86 -1.73 -4.93 2.14
C LEU A 86 -0.40 -5.34 2.78
N THR A 87 -0.20 -5.05 4.06
CA THR A 87 1.02 -5.40 4.80
C THR A 87 1.25 -6.91 4.76
N HIS A 88 0.20 -7.70 5.01
CA HIS A 88 0.25 -9.15 4.94
C HIS A 88 0.56 -9.65 3.52
N TYR A 89 -0.02 -9.02 2.50
CA TYR A 89 0.23 -9.35 1.11
C TYR A 89 1.68 -9.11 0.71
N ILE A 90 2.25 -7.95 1.04
CA ILE A 90 3.65 -7.63 0.75
C ILE A 90 4.59 -8.57 1.51
N ALA A 91 4.29 -8.87 2.79
CA ALA A 91 5.06 -9.85 3.58
C ALA A 91 5.12 -11.24 2.93
N THR A 92 4.04 -11.67 2.28
CA THR A 92 3.95 -12.98 1.61
C THR A 92 4.66 -12.99 0.25
N ARG A 93 4.61 -11.89 -0.51
CA ARG A 93 5.21 -11.76 -1.85
C ARG A 93 6.71 -11.45 -1.84
N ALA A 94 7.21 -10.83 -0.78
CA ALA A 94 8.64 -10.52 -0.60
C ALA A 94 9.39 -11.60 0.22
N MET A 95 8.95 -12.86 0.11
CA MET A 95 9.66 -14.05 0.61
C MET A 95 10.44 -14.75 -0.50
#